data_AF-A0A6A2X1G2-F1
#
_entry.id   AF-A0A6A2X1G2-F1
#
_cell.length_a   1.000
_cell.length_b   1.000
_cell.length_c   1.000
_cell.angle_alpha   90.00
_cell.angle_beta   90.00
_cell.angle_gamma   90.00
#
_symmetry.space_group_name_H-M   'P 1'
#
loop_
_entity.id
_entity.type
_entity.pdbx_description
1 polymer ?
#
loop_
_entity_poly.entity_id
_entity_poly.type
_entity_poly.pdbx_seq_one_letter_code
_entity_poly.pdbx_strand_id
1 'polypeptide(L)'
;MSLKYCILTIQERCRCGLSQSSICPLCSANEESILHMMRDCPSMKGSWLKVIPSALTRSFFMAPLFDWVMDNLTNKDNFLGMVIPWAIFFLTFIWQIWKRRNCFVFNDSSHGIDDTLHHSISWSTHIEACRQPTTPPRARQPTLTMWQPSIHVQHCLNIDASVDVLSGLGSVVGVLRTRE
;
A
#
# COMPACT_ATOMS: atom_id res chain seq x y z
N MET A 1 13.68 -5.69 11.78
CA MET A 1 12.49 -4.81 11.70
C MET A 1 11.31 -5.66 11.25
N SER A 2 10.33 -5.92 12.11
CA SER A 2 9.25 -6.90 11.83
C SER A 2 8.08 -6.20 11.13
N LEU A 3 7.84 -6.52 9.86
CA LEU A 3 6.69 -6.04 9.08
C LEU A 3 5.34 -6.60 9.57
N LYS A 4 5.33 -7.49 10.58
CA LYS A 4 4.14 -8.20 11.07
C LYS A 4 2.99 -7.31 11.57
N TYR A 5 3.23 -6.01 11.82
CA TYR A 5 2.22 -5.13 12.43
C TYR A 5 1.86 -3.88 11.62
N CYS A 6 2.52 -3.65 10.48
CA CYS A 6 2.29 -2.41 9.69
C CYS A 6 1.28 -2.60 8.56
N ILE A 7 1.02 -3.83 8.14
CA ILE A 7 0.13 -4.14 7.02
C ILE A 7 -1.02 -5.00 7.54
N LEU A 8 -2.25 -4.51 7.37
CA LEU A 8 -3.48 -5.17 7.84
C LEU A 8 -3.83 -6.39 6.97
N THR A 9 -3.03 -7.44 7.07
CA THR A 9 -3.24 -8.75 6.44
C THR A 9 -4.49 -9.44 7.02
N ILE A 10 -5.11 -10.42 6.34
CA ILE A 10 -6.22 -11.19 6.95
C ILE A 10 -5.78 -11.91 8.21
N GLN A 11 -4.55 -12.39 8.30
CA GLN A 11 -4.01 -12.98 9.52
C GLN A 11 -4.09 -12.02 10.71
N GLU A 12 -3.70 -10.76 10.51
CA GLU A 12 -3.85 -9.72 11.54
C GLU A 12 -5.31 -9.35 11.79
N ARG A 13 -6.19 -9.44 10.77
CA ARG A 13 -7.63 -9.22 10.94
C ARG A 13 -8.27 -10.33 11.78
N CYS A 14 -7.92 -11.60 11.57
CA CYS A 14 -8.36 -12.72 12.41
C CYS A 14 -7.83 -12.56 13.84
N ARG A 15 -6.57 -12.17 14.02
CA ARG A 15 -6.02 -11.87 15.36
C ARG A 15 -6.77 -10.74 16.06
N CYS A 16 -7.23 -9.74 15.31
CA CYS A 16 -8.03 -8.63 15.83
C CYS A 16 -9.54 -8.92 15.89
N GLY A 17 -9.99 -10.14 15.58
CA GLY A 17 -11.43 -10.50 15.57
C GLY A 17 -12.25 -9.87 14.44
N LEU A 18 -11.60 -9.28 13.43
CA LEU A 18 -12.21 -8.58 12.29
C LEU A 18 -12.47 -9.50 11.09
N SER A 19 -12.11 -10.78 11.17
CA SER A 19 -12.42 -11.79 10.14
C SER A 19 -12.46 -13.18 10.76
N GLN A 20 -13.38 -14.03 10.28
CA GLN A 20 -13.57 -15.40 10.76
C GLN A 20 -12.75 -16.45 9.97
N SER A 21 -12.07 -16.06 8.89
CA SER A 21 -11.34 -16.98 8.01
C SER A 21 -9.95 -16.43 7.67
N SER A 22 -8.93 -17.29 7.82
CA SER A 22 -7.55 -17.01 7.39
C SER A 22 -7.35 -17.14 5.88
N ILE A 23 -8.37 -17.62 5.14
CA ILE A 23 -8.27 -17.92 3.71
C ILE A 23 -8.26 -16.62 2.88
N CYS A 24 -7.40 -16.58 1.87
CA CYS A 24 -7.33 -15.45 0.96
C CYS A 24 -8.65 -15.26 0.18
N PRO A 25 -9.26 -14.06 0.23
CA PRO A 25 -10.56 -13.80 -0.39
C PRO A 25 -10.46 -13.75 -1.91
N LEU A 26 -9.26 -13.53 -2.46
CA LEU A 26 -9.04 -13.43 -3.91
C LEU A 26 -8.90 -14.78 -4.61
N CYS A 27 -8.40 -15.82 -3.93
CA CYS A 27 -8.16 -17.12 -4.53
C CYS A 27 -8.92 -18.26 -3.84
N SER A 28 -9.46 -18.01 -2.64
CA SER A 28 -10.23 -18.97 -1.83
C SER A 28 -9.53 -20.31 -1.57
N ALA A 29 -8.20 -20.36 -1.69
CA ALA A 29 -7.45 -21.62 -1.71
C ALA A 29 -6.44 -21.78 -0.57
N ASN A 30 -5.73 -20.70 -0.18
CA ASN A 30 -4.66 -20.77 0.81
C ASN A 30 -4.84 -19.70 1.89
N GLU A 31 -4.19 -19.90 3.03
CA GLU A 31 -4.10 -18.86 4.06
C GLU A 31 -3.38 -17.61 3.55
N GLU A 32 -3.93 -16.45 3.86
CA GLU A 32 -3.40 -15.17 3.40
C GLU A 32 -2.27 -14.69 4.32
N SER A 33 -1.03 -15.03 3.97
CA SER A 33 0.17 -14.35 4.47
C SER A 33 0.49 -13.10 3.65
N ILE A 34 1.45 -12.27 4.12
CA ILE A 34 1.95 -11.11 3.35
C ILE A 34 2.46 -11.55 1.97
N LEU A 35 3.27 -12.61 1.93
CA LEU A 35 3.80 -13.15 0.67
C LEU A 35 2.70 -13.72 -0.20
N HIS A 36 1.71 -14.41 0.37
CA HIS A 36 0.57 -14.89 -0.40
C HIS A 36 -0.16 -13.72 -1.05
N MET A 37 -0.60 -12.74 -0.25
CA MET A 37 -1.35 -11.58 -0.73
C MET A 37 -0.60 -10.80 -1.83
N MET A 38 0.71 -10.56 -1.65
CA MET A 38 1.48 -9.68 -2.53
C MET A 38 2.16 -10.41 -3.69
N ARG A 39 2.45 -11.71 -3.57
CA ARG A 39 3.32 -12.45 -4.50
C ARG A 39 2.75 -13.79 -4.95
N ASP A 40 2.42 -14.67 -4.00
CA ASP A 40 2.18 -16.10 -4.30
C ASP A 40 0.72 -16.43 -4.64
N CYS A 41 -0.21 -15.51 -4.38
CA CYS A 41 -1.63 -15.67 -4.70
C CYS A 41 -1.79 -15.99 -6.20
N PRO A 42 -2.48 -17.08 -6.58
CA PRO A 42 -2.72 -17.43 -7.99
C PRO A 42 -3.34 -16.28 -8.78
N SER A 43 -4.23 -15.53 -8.12
CA SER A 43 -4.88 -14.36 -8.69
C SER A 43 -3.89 -13.24 -9.04
N MET A 44 -2.69 -13.19 -8.45
CA MET A 44 -1.65 -12.20 -8.74
C MET A 44 -0.41 -12.75 -9.45
N LYS A 45 -0.11 -14.03 -9.28
CA LYS A 45 1.11 -14.70 -9.77
C LYS A 45 1.29 -14.54 -11.27
N GLY A 46 0.20 -14.61 -12.04
CA GLY A 46 0.21 -14.41 -13.49
C GLY A 46 0.74 -13.04 -13.90
N SER A 47 0.44 -11.99 -13.15
CA SER A 47 0.91 -10.64 -13.46
C SER A 47 2.37 -10.44 -13.12
N TRP A 48 2.87 -11.06 -12.04
CA TRP A 48 4.31 -11.10 -11.76
C TRP A 48 5.08 -11.75 -12.91
N LEU A 49 4.59 -12.86 -13.44
CA LEU A 49 5.21 -13.55 -14.58
C LEU A 49 5.25 -12.72 -15.88
N LYS A 50 4.35 -11.74 -16.04
CA LYS A 50 4.39 -10.80 -17.17
C LYS A 50 5.51 -9.75 -17.04
N VAL A 51 5.96 -9.47 -15.82
CA VAL A 51 6.85 -8.33 -15.52
C VAL A 51 8.25 -8.74 -15.07
N ILE A 52 8.42 -9.95 -14.55
CA ILE A 52 9.73 -10.46 -14.14
C ILE A 52 10.40 -11.22 -15.30
N PRO A 53 11.73 -11.09 -15.48
CA PRO A 53 12.47 -11.94 -16.39
C PRO A 53 12.32 -13.42 -16.04
N SER A 54 12.19 -14.28 -17.06
CA SER A 54 12.05 -15.73 -16.88
C SER A 54 13.21 -16.34 -16.07
N ALA A 55 14.43 -15.83 -16.27
CA ALA A 55 15.63 -16.23 -15.54
C ALA A 55 15.54 -15.97 -14.02
N LEU A 56 14.78 -14.94 -13.60
CA LEU A 56 14.63 -14.54 -12.19
C LEU A 56 13.38 -15.12 -11.53
N THR A 57 12.52 -15.80 -12.28
CA THR A 57 11.23 -16.31 -11.78
C THR A 57 11.40 -17.20 -10.55
N ARG A 58 12.35 -18.15 -10.60
CA ARG A 58 12.56 -19.09 -9.49
C ARG A 58 12.99 -18.38 -8.21
N SER A 59 14.02 -17.53 -8.28
CA SER A 59 14.51 -16.80 -7.10
C SER A 59 13.45 -15.86 -6.55
N PHE A 60 12.72 -15.17 -7.42
CA PHE A 60 11.65 -14.23 -7.04
C PHE A 60 10.57 -14.87 -6.15
N PHE A 61 10.06 -16.05 -6.54
CA PHE A 61 8.99 -16.74 -5.81
C PHE A 61 9.48 -17.58 -4.62
N MET A 62 10.78 -17.86 -4.52
CA MET A 62 11.37 -18.63 -3.41
C MET A 62 11.97 -17.76 -2.30
N ALA A 63 12.23 -16.47 -2.58
CA ALA A 63 12.85 -15.56 -1.62
C ALA A 63 11.99 -15.39 -0.34
N PRO A 64 12.60 -15.37 0.86
CA PRO A 64 11.91 -14.94 2.09
C PRO A 64 11.40 -13.50 1.97
N LEU A 65 10.41 -13.11 2.79
CA LEU A 65 9.76 -11.79 2.69
C LEU A 65 10.76 -10.62 2.72
N PHE A 66 11.72 -10.66 3.65
CA PHE A 66 12.68 -9.57 3.81
C PHE A 66 13.59 -9.45 2.58
N ASP A 67 14.20 -10.56 2.17
CA ASP A 67 15.09 -10.60 1.01
C ASP A 67 14.34 -10.22 -0.27
N TRP A 68 13.12 -10.75 -0.44
CA TRP A 68 12.26 -10.42 -1.58
C TRP A 68 12.00 -8.90 -1.68
N VAL A 69 11.68 -8.24 -0.58
CA VAL A 69 11.49 -6.79 -0.58
C VAL A 69 12.81 -6.07 -0.86
N MET A 70 13.89 -6.43 -0.17
CA MET A 70 15.17 -5.75 -0.29
C MET A 70 15.80 -5.89 -1.67
N ASP A 71 15.79 -7.09 -2.25
CA ASP A 71 16.31 -7.37 -3.59
C ASP A 71 15.59 -6.51 -4.64
N ASN A 72 14.26 -6.39 -4.53
CA ASN A 72 13.48 -5.59 -5.47
C ASN A 72 13.65 -4.07 -5.25
N LEU A 73 13.83 -3.62 -4.01
CA LEU A 73 14.04 -2.19 -3.71
C LEU A 73 15.44 -1.69 -4.03
N THR A 74 16.43 -2.58 -4.00
CA THR A 74 17.83 -2.24 -4.28
C THR A 74 18.23 -2.48 -5.73
N ASN A 75 17.37 -3.13 -6.51
CA ASN A 75 17.56 -3.30 -7.95
C ASN A 75 17.56 -1.93 -8.67
N LYS A 76 18.65 -1.68 -9.39
CA LYS A 76 18.94 -0.43 -10.13
C LYS A 76 18.54 -0.49 -11.60
N ASP A 77 18.05 -1.63 -12.06
CA ASP A 77 17.57 -1.82 -13.42
C ASP A 77 16.29 -1.01 -13.65
N ASN A 78 16.02 -0.80 -14.93
CA ASN A 78 14.78 -0.20 -15.38
C ASN A 78 13.72 -1.27 -15.66
N PHE A 79 12.46 -0.92 -15.40
CA PHE A 79 11.32 -1.78 -15.69
C PHE A 79 11.14 -1.99 -17.20
N LEU A 80 11.34 -3.22 -17.69
CA LEU A 80 11.09 -3.64 -19.08
C LEU A 80 11.61 -2.68 -20.17
N GLY A 81 12.76 -2.06 -19.94
CA GLY A 81 13.36 -1.10 -20.88
C GLY A 81 12.67 0.28 -20.93
N MET A 82 11.68 0.54 -20.06
CA MET A 82 11.08 1.85 -19.86
C MET A 82 12.02 2.76 -19.05
N VAL A 83 11.84 4.08 -19.11
CA VAL A 83 12.55 5.04 -18.24
C VAL A 83 11.87 5.11 -16.87
N ILE A 84 11.74 3.96 -16.22
CA ILE A 84 11.12 3.80 -14.91
C ILE A 84 12.02 2.88 -14.09
N PRO A 85 12.62 3.35 -12.98
CA PRO A 85 13.39 2.50 -12.08
C PRO A 85 12.54 1.34 -11.56
N TRP A 86 13.07 0.11 -11.61
CA TRP A 86 12.37 -1.10 -11.15
C TRP A 86 11.87 -0.97 -9.72
N ALA A 87 12.68 -0.43 -8.81
CA ALA A 87 12.31 -0.25 -7.42
C ALA A 87 11.03 0.62 -7.25
N ILE A 88 10.87 1.66 -8.08
CA ILE A 88 9.66 2.52 -8.07
C ILE A 88 8.47 1.72 -8.59
N PHE A 89 8.65 1.02 -9.72
CA PHE A 89 7.61 0.15 -10.28
C PHE A 89 7.16 -0.90 -9.25
N PHE A 90 8.10 -1.64 -8.67
CA PHE A 90 7.85 -2.66 -7.66
C PHE A 90 7.03 -2.11 -6.48
N LEU A 91 7.43 -0.96 -5.91
CA LEU A 91 6.70 -0.31 -4.82
C LEU A 91 5.27 0.07 -5.22
N THR A 92 5.11 0.69 -6.39
CA THR A 92 3.77 1.03 -6.88
C THR A 92 2.94 -0.20 -7.14
N PHE A 93 3.54 -1.29 -7.63
CA PHE A 93 2.82 -2.50 -7.96
C PHE A 93 2.32 -3.24 -6.71
N ILE A 94 3.17 -3.46 -5.71
CA ILE A 94 2.74 -4.06 -4.43
C ILE A 94 1.63 -3.23 -3.76
N TRP A 95 1.69 -1.90 -3.89
CA TRP A 95 0.65 -1.01 -3.39
C TRP A 95 -0.68 -1.18 -4.12
N GLN A 96 -0.68 -1.24 -5.45
CA GLN A 96 -1.90 -1.46 -6.23
C GLN A 96 -2.47 -2.87 -5.97
N ILE A 97 -1.63 -3.88 -5.76
CA ILE A 97 -2.05 -5.23 -5.37
C ILE A 97 -2.81 -5.20 -4.03
N TRP A 98 -2.21 -4.57 -3.02
CA TRP A 98 -2.83 -4.42 -1.71
C TRP A 98 -4.16 -3.64 -1.80
N LYS A 99 -4.18 -2.56 -2.57
CA LYS A 99 -5.39 -1.74 -2.78
C LYS A 99 -6.49 -2.55 -3.46
N ARG A 100 -6.19 -3.26 -4.56
CA ARG A 100 -7.14 -4.13 -5.25
C ARG A 100 -7.73 -5.17 -4.30
N ARG A 101 -6.89 -5.83 -3.51
CA ARG A 101 -7.34 -6.81 -2.51
C ARG A 101 -8.30 -6.17 -1.51
N ASN A 102 -8.00 -4.97 -1.02
CA ASN A 102 -8.88 -4.28 -0.08
C ASN A 102 -10.20 -3.83 -0.71
N CYS A 103 -10.16 -3.29 -1.93
CA CYS A 103 -11.39 -2.96 -2.67
C CYS A 103 -12.28 -4.20 -2.83
N PHE A 104 -11.70 -5.36 -3.14
CA PHE A 104 -12.46 -6.61 -3.22
C PHE A 104 -13.13 -6.96 -1.89
N VAL A 105 -12.42 -6.82 -0.76
CA VAL A 105 -12.95 -7.17 0.57
C VAL A 105 -14.02 -6.19 1.08
N PHE A 106 -13.94 -4.91 0.73
CA PHE A 106 -14.80 -3.88 1.30
C PHE A 106 -15.91 -3.37 0.38
N ASN A 107 -15.72 -3.47 -0.94
CA ASN A 107 -16.60 -2.87 -1.93
C ASN A 107 -17.15 -3.90 -2.93
N ASP A 108 -16.86 -5.21 -2.74
CA ASP A 108 -17.17 -6.32 -3.65
C ASP A 108 -16.79 -6.04 -5.13
N SER A 109 -15.83 -5.13 -5.35
CA SER A 109 -15.45 -4.69 -6.70
C SER A 109 -14.23 -5.47 -7.17
N SER A 110 -14.40 -6.27 -8.22
CA SER A 110 -13.31 -7.00 -8.87
C SER A 110 -12.71 -6.18 -10.02
N HIS A 111 -11.83 -5.23 -9.69
CA HIS A 111 -11.03 -4.59 -10.73
C HIS A 111 -10.19 -5.63 -11.47
N GLY A 112 -10.08 -5.44 -12.79
CA GLY A 112 -9.30 -6.31 -13.65
C GLY A 112 -7.85 -6.32 -13.17
N ILE A 113 -7.20 -7.46 -13.32
CA ILE A 113 -5.78 -7.52 -12.95
C ILE A 113 -4.91 -6.66 -13.87
N ASP A 114 -5.33 -6.50 -15.12
CA ASP A 114 -4.66 -5.63 -16.07
C ASP A 114 -4.78 -4.15 -15.62
N ASP A 115 -5.89 -3.73 -15.00
CA ASP A 115 -6.01 -2.39 -14.40
C ASP A 115 -4.95 -2.17 -13.32
N THR A 116 -4.61 -3.20 -12.55
CA THR A 116 -3.58 -3.11 -11.50
C THR A 116 -2.22 -2.82 -12.11
N LEU A 117 -1.87 -3.51 -13.20
CA LEU A 117 -0.61 -3.29 -13.89
C LEU A 117 -0.58 -1.91 -14.56
N HIS A 118 -1.66 -1.52 -15.25
CA HIS A 118 -1.79 -0.20 -15.87
C HIS A 118 -1.66 0.94 -14.85
N HIS A 119 -2.37 0.86 -13.73
CA HIS A 119 -2.26 1.85 -12.65
C HIS A 119 -0.86 1.89 -12.06
N SER A 120 -0.18 0.75 -11.94
CA SER A 120 1.18 0.70 -11.43
C SER A 120 2.12 1.45 -12.36
N ILE A 121 2.12 1.13 -13.65
CA ILE A 121 2.95 1.80 -14.67
C ILE A 121 2.66 3.31 -14.71
N SER A 122 1.39 3.71 -14.72
CA SER A 122 0.98 5.12 -14.72
C SER A 122 1.50 5.86 -13.49
N TRP A 123 1.35 5.28 -12.30
CA TRP A 123 1.86 5.87 -11.05
C TRP A 123 3.39 5.93 -11.02
N SER A 124 4.10 4.88 -11.44
CA SER A 124 5.56 4.90 -11.47
C SER A 124 6.08 5.99 -12.42
N THR A 125 5.44 6.11 -13.59
CA THR A 125 5.77 7.13 -14.59
C THR A 125 5.55 8.53 -14.02
N HIS A 126 4.43 8.75 -13.33
CA HIS A 126 4.13 10.03 -12.70
C HIS A 126 5.13 10.38 -11.58
N ILE A 127 5.47 9.42 -10.72
CA ILE A 127 6.46 9.62 -9.65
C ILE A 127 7.81 9.98 -10.24
N GLU A 128 8.24 9.31 -11.30
CA GLU A 128 9.51 9.60 -11.96
C GLU A 128 9.50 10.97 -12.66
N ALA A 129 8.40 11.33 -13.32
CA ALA A 129 8.22 12.67 -13.89
C ALA A 129 8.29 13.77 -12.82
N CYS A 130 7.75 13.53 -11.62
CA CYS A 130 7.82 14.46 -10.49
C CYS A 130 9.19 14.51 -9.81
N ARG A 131 10.06 13.51 -10.01
CA ARG A 131 11.45 13.49 -9.51
C ARG A 131 12.40 14.31 -10.37
N GLN A 132 12.07 14.50 -11.65
CA GLN A 132 12.83 15.37 -12.53
C GLN A 132 12.83 16.79 -11.93
N PRO A 133 13.98 17.47 -11.84
CA PRO A 133 14.02 18.83 -11.36
C PRO A 133 13.25 19.74 -12.33
N THR A 134 11.95 19.95 -12.06
CA THR A 134 11.24 21.09 -12.62
C THR A 134 11.99 22.35 -12.23
N THR A 135 12.17 23.30 -13.16
CA THR A 135 12.62 24.67 -12.87
C THR A 135 12.08 25.09 -11.52
N PRO A 136 12.95 25.49 -10.56
CA PRO A 136 12.54 25.61 -9.17
C PRO A 136 11.31 26.51 -9.10
N PRO A 137 10.14 26.00 -8.68
CA PRO A 137 9.01 26.88 -8.43
C PRO A 137 9.49 27.90 -7.40
N ARG A 138 9.31 29.20 -7.69
CA ARG A 138 9.70 30.31 -6.81
C ARG A 138 9.51 29.88 -5.37
N ALA A 139 10.61 29.75 -4.63
CA ALA A 139 10.63 29.08 -3.33
C ALA A 139 9.47 29.58 -2.46
N ARG A 140 8.40 28.78 -2.38
CA ARG A 140 7.43 28.94 -1.31
C ARG A 140 8.19 28.45 -0.09
N GLN A 141 8.67 29.38 0.71
CA GLN A 141 9.21 29.05 2.03
C GLN A 141 8.11 28.24 2.73
N PRO A 142 8.34 26.96 3.04
CA PRO A 142 7.41 26.22 3.86
C PRO A 142 7.47 26.90 5.23
N THR A 143 6.47 27.70 5.56
CA THR A 143 6.27 28.07 6.95
C THR A 143 5.92 26.78 7.65
N LEU A 144 6.88 26.25 8.41
CA LEU A 144 6.69 25.06 9.21
C LEU A 144 5.81 25.47 10.40
N THR A 145 4.50 25.59 10.17
CA THR A 145 3.51 25.78 11.21
C THR A 145 3.32 24.45 11.92
N MET A 146 4.33 24.08 12.71
CA MET A 146 4.16 23.05 13.73
C MET A 146 3.29 23.68 14.82
N TRP A 147 2.07 23.20 14.96
CA TRP A 147 1.23 23.60 16.07
C TRP A 147 1.95 23.23 17.37
N GLN A 148 2.25 24.23 18.19
CA GLN A 148 2.70 24.02 19.55
C GLN A 148 1.56 24.38 20.50
N PRO A 149 1.19 23.50 21.43
CA PRO A 149 0.20 23.85 22.45
C PRO A 149 0.74 25.02 23.28
N SER A 150 -0.10 26.02 23.56
CA SER A 150 0.24 27.04 24.55
C SER A 150 0.52 26.38 25.90
N ILE A 151 1.48 26.92 26.64
CA ILE A 151 1.89 26.47 27.99
C ILE A 151 0.72 26.40 29.00
N HIS A 152 -0.39 27.09 28.75
CA HIS A 152 -1.57 27.12 29.62
C HIS A 152 -2.69 26.15 29.19
N VAL A 153 -2.47 25.32 28.16
CA VAL A 153 -3.49 24.37 27.68
C VAL A 153 -3.58 23.17 28.63
N GLN A 154 -4.63 23.15 29.45
CA GLN A 154 -4.93 22.06 30.40
C GLN A 154 -5.76 20.93 29.76
N HIS A 155 -6.45 21.23 28.66
CA HIS A 155 -7.36 20.30 27.99
C HIS A 155 -7.12 20.28 26.49
N CYS A 156 -7.13 19.09 25.90
CA CYS A 156 -7.06 18.89 24.44
C CYS A 156 -8.34 18.22 23.97
N LEU A 157 -9.10 18.88 23.08
CA LEU A 157 -10.22 18.27 22.38
C LEU A 157 -9.77 17.80 21.00
N ASN A 158 -9.86 16.50 20.75
CA ASN A 158 -9.65 15.94 19.41
C ASN A 158 -11.03 15.64 18.83
N ILE A 159 -11.33 16.13 17.63
CA ILE A 159 -12.58 15.86 16.94
C ILE A 159 -12.22 15.17 15.63
N ASP A 160 -12.90 14.09 15.32
CA ASP A 160 -12.85 13.45 14.01
C ASP A 160 -14.27 13.25 13.48
N ALA A 161 -14.40 13.18 12.16
CA ALA A 161 -15.67 13.03 11.48
C ALA A 161 -15.57 11.98 10.39
N SER A 162 -16.61 11.16 10.27
CA SER A 162 -16.77 10.24 9.15
C SER A 162 -18.08 10.51 8.43
N VAL A 163 -18.08 10.25 7.12
CA VAL A 163 -19.29 10.27 6.30
C VAL A 163 -19.40 8.93 5.61
N ASP A 164 -20.58 8.32 5.69
CA ASP A 164 -20.89 7.16 4.89
C ASP A 164 -21.28 7.60 3.49
N VAL A 165 -20.50 7.17 2.49
CA VAL A 165 -20.63 7.66 1.11
C VAL A 165 -21.91 7.13 0.44
N LEU A 166 -22.46 6.01 0.91
CA LEU A 166 -23.65 5.37 0.34
C LEU A 166 -24.95 5.97 0.88
N SER A 167 -25.04 6.20 2.19
CA SER A 167 -26.22 6.79 2.84
C SER A 167 -26.19 8.30 2.93
N GLY A 168 -25.01 8.92 2.79
CA GLY A 168 -24.80 10.35 3.00
C GLY A 168 -24.85 10.79 4.46
N LEU A 169 -24.95 9.84 5.41
CA LEU A 169 -24.99 10.14 6.83
C LEU A 169 -23.59 10.44 7.37
N GLY A 170 -23.47 11.55 8.11
CA GLY A 170 -22.26 11.93 8.81
C GLY A 170 -22.31 11.59 10.29
N SER A 171 -21.16 11.27 10.87
CA SER A 171 -20.97 11.14 12.32
C SER A 171 -19.74 11.95 12.75
N VAL A 172 -19.80 12.51 13.95
CA VAL A 172 -18.69 13.24 14.58
C VAL A 172 -18.40 12.61 15.93
N VAL A 173 -17.12 12.43 16.26
CA VAL A 173 -16.69 11.91 17.56
C VAL A 173 -15.61 12.82 18.11
N GLY A 174 -15.75 13.16 19.40
CA GLY A 174 -14.79 13.97 20.14
C GLY A 174 -14.18 13.21 21.31
N VAL A 175 -12.88 13.41 21.57
CA VAL A 175 -12.19 12.97 22.79
C VAL A 175 -11.56 14.17 23.47
N LEU A 176 -12.07 14.49 24.66
CA LEU A 176 -11.46 15.47 25.56
C LEU A 176 -10.43 14.77 26.44
N ARG A 177 -9.20 15.28 26.44
CA ARG A 177 -8.10 14.81 27.30
C ARG A 177 -7.69 15.91 28.25
N THR A 178 -7.54 15.59 29.52
CA THR A 178 -6.91 16.46 30.52
C THR A 178 -5.42 16.11 30.62
N ARG A 179 -4.57 17.09 30.93
CA ARG A 179 -3.17 16.83 31.29
C ARG A 179 -3.09 16.62 32.80
N GLU A 180 -3.17 15.36 33.23
CA GLU A 180 -2.69 14.89 34.54
C GLU A 180 -1.46 14.01 34.35
#